data_AF-A0A7Y2HLP1-F1
#
_entry.id   AF-A0A7Y2HLP1-F1
#
_cell.length_a   1.000
_cell.length_b   1.000
_cell.length_c   1.000
_cell.angle_alpha   90.00
_cell.angle_beta   90.00
_cell.angle_gamma   90.00
#
_symmetry.space_group_name_H-M   'P 1'
#
loop_
_entity.id
_entity.type
_entity.pdbx_description
1 polymer ?
#
loop_
_entity_poly.entity_id
_entity_poly.type
_entity_poly.pdbx_seq_one_letter_code
_entity_poly.pdbx_strand_id
1 'polypeptide(L)'
;MTDASSSPARPPRPIAVATWDDLADRTPSHALVAGVDLVVIRMDDEVSVLYGRCLHRGALLSDGHVDGPNLICGLHGWDYRVDSGVSEYENAETLERFRSWVEDGSVWVDEAEVGAWAEDHPQPWDRDAYLGAFQDPHGTPEEPHNAYIQRLAREGYDGVGHHGPVSAMGIPLTELPRWDDIQILTAQLARRPLADDASIATEVVIGPRARRPLTLSIPLFVSDMSFGALSEEAKVALAKGAESAGTGICSGEGGVLPSEQAANSRYFYELATARFGWSLERVRDVQALHFKGGQGAKTGTGGHLPGAKVNARIAEVRGLKPGHDAVSPSRFPDLETPRDFAEVADAVRDASGGIPIGFKLSAQHIEADLDFALEAGADYVSLDGRGGGTGAA
;
A
#
# COMPACT_ATOMS: atom_id res chain seq x y z
N MET A 1 61.02 -10.16 6.60
CA MET A 1 60.98 -11.62 6.79
C MET A 1 60.54 -11.89 8.22
N THR A 2 59.24 -11.98 8.42
CA THR A 2 58.62 -12.46 9.66
C THR A 2 57.78 -13.65 9.23
N ASP A 3 58.29 -14.81 9.60
CA ASP A 3 57.77 -16.13 9.29
C ASP A 3 56.41 -16.29 9.98
N ALA A 4 55.33 -16.37 9.18
CA ALA A 4 54.01 -16.69 9.68
C ALA A 4 53.97 -18.19 9.93
N SER A 5 54.00 -18.58 11.20
CA SER A 5 53.88 -19.97 11.62
C SER A 5 52.56 -20.56 11.12
N SER A 6 52.62 -21.48 10.17
CA SER A 6 51.50 -22.34 9.80
C SER A 6 51.17 -23.25 10.99
N SER A 7 50.00 -23.05 11.61
CA SER A 7 49.44 -24.03 12.53
C SER A 7 49.39 -25.40 11.84
N PRO A 8 49.72 -26.51 12.52
CA PRO A 8 49.61 -27.84 11.92
C PRO A 8 48.14 -28.08 11.54
N ALA A 9 47.90 -28.40 10.27
CA ALA A 9 46.57 -28.75 9.78
C ALA A 9 46.00 -29.88 10.63
N ARG A 10 44.83 -29.64 11.23
CA ARG A 10 44.08 -30.64 12.00
C ARG A 10 43.84 -31.84 11.07
N PRO A 11 44.01 -33.09 11.53
CA PRO A 11 43.77 -34.25 10.68
C PRO A 11 42.31 -34.24 10.17
N PRO A 12 42.08 -34.60 8.90
CA PRO A 12 40.74 -34.54 8.32
C PRO A 12 39.81 -35.48 9.08
N ARG A 13 38.55 -35.07 9.24
CA ARG A 13 37.50 -35.90 9.82
C ARG A 13 36.59 -36.37 8.68
N PRO A 14 36.90 -37.52 8.05
CA PRO A 14 36.17 -37.97 6.88
C PRO A 14 34.73 -38.33 7.21
N ILE A 15 33.80 -37.82 6.40
CA ILE A 15 32.39 -38.23 6.37
C ILE A 15 31.97 -38.56 4.94
N ALA A 16 31.27 -39.68 4.77
CA ALA A 16 30.75 -40.08 3.47
C ALA A 16 29.50 -39.26 3.13
N VAL A 17 29.47 -38.64 1.95
CA VAL A 17 28.38 -37.78 1.49
C VAL A 17 27.57 -38.37 0.33
N ALA A 18 28.16 -39.34 -0.41
CA ALA A 18 27.49 -40.08 -1.47
C ALA A 18 28.25 -41.38 -1.79
N THR A 19 27.57 -42.35 -2.40
CA THR A 19 28.22 -43.48 -3.08
C THR A 19 28.65 -43.04 -4.47
N TRP A 20 29.88 -43.35 -4.89
CA TRP A 20 30.40 -42.94 -6.20
C TRP A 20 29.56 -43.45 -7.38
N ASP A 21 29.14 -44.71 -7.32
CA ASP A 21 28.37 -45.36 -8.39
C ASP A 21 26.91 -44.88 -8.46
N ASP A 22 26.39 -44.27 -7.38
CA ASP A 22 25.05 -43.69 -7.35
C ASP A 22 25.02 -42.27 -7.95
N LEU A 23 26.18 -41.62 -8.10
CA LEU A 23 26.29 -40.30 -8.72
C LEU A 23 26.28 -40.42 -10.24
N ALA A 24 25.20 -39.93 -10.85
CA ALA A 24 25.16 -39.71 -12.28
C ALA A 24 26.15 -38.61 -12.68
N ASP A 25 26.88 -38.84 -13.77
CA ASP A 25 27.84 -37.88 -14.29
C ASP A 25 27.16 -36.55 -14.63
N ARG A 26 27.81 -35.44 -14.27
CA ARG A 26 27.35 -34.06 -14.47
C ARG A 26 25.94 -33.77 -13.94
N THR A 27 25.50 -34.52 -12.93
CA THR A 27 24.20 -34.34 -12.28
C THR A 27 24.40 -33.93 -10.83
N PRO A 28 23.89 -32.76 -10.40
CA PRO A 28 24.02 -32.32 -9.01
C PRO A 28 23.28 -33.25 -8.03
N SER A 29 23.91 -33.57 -6.90
CA SER A 29 23.31 -34.32 -5.81
C SER A 29 23.42 -33.55 -4.49
N HIS A 30 22.43 -33.71 -3.63
CA HIS A 30 22.38 -33.06 -2.32
C HIS A 30 23.12 -33.87 -1.25
N ALA A 31 23.80 -33.19 -0.33
CA ALA A 31 24.24 -33.75 0.94
C ALA A 31 24.12 -32.69 2.07
N LEU A 32 24.06 -33.15 3.32
CA LEU A 32 24.00 -32.29 4.51
C LEU A 32 25.10 -32.70 5.49
N VAL A 33 26.03 -31.79 5.79
CA VAL A 33 27.15 -32.04 6.71
C VAL A 33 27.26 -30.87 7.67
N ALA A 34 27.33 -31.16 8.97
CA ALA A 34 27.43 -30.14 10.02
C ALA A 34 26.38 -28.99 9.91
N GLY A 35 25.18 -29.29 9.39
CA GLY A 35 24.11 -28.30 9.17
C GLY A 35 24.21 -27.50 7.86
N VAL A 36 25.28 -27.69 7.08
CA VAL A 36 25.53 -27.02 5.80
C VAL A 36 25.03 -27.88 4.63
N ASP A 37 24.20 -27.29 3.78
CA ASP A 37 23.83 -27.91 2.49
C ASP A 37 25.06 -27.94 1.58
N LEU A 38 25.32 -29.10 0.99
CA LEU A 38 26.38 -29.33 0.02
C LEU A 38 25.77 -29.75 -1.33
N VAL A 39 26.44 -29.38 -2.41
CA VAL A 39 26.16 -29.91 -3.75
C VAL A 39 27.35 -30.76 -4.20
N VAL A 40 27.08 -32.05 -4.42
CA VAL A 40 28.05 -33.05 -4.84
C VAL A 40 27.87 -33.29 -6.33
N ILE A 41 28.93 -33.10 -7.10
CA ILE A 41 28.90 -33.19 -8.56
C ILE A 41 30.03 -34.11 -9.02
N ARG A 42 29.67 -35.17 -9.72
CA ARG A 42 30.62 -36.01 -10.45
C ARG A 42 30.94 -35.36 -11.79
N MET A 43 32.22 -35.21 -12.09
CA MET A 43 32.74 -34.74 -13.38
C MET A 43 33.71 -35.78 -13.92
N ASP A 44 33.23 -36.67 -14.78
CA ASP A 44 33.97 -37.80 -15.32
C ASP A 44 34.49 -38.72 -14.19
N ASP A 45 35.80 -38.65 -13.90
CA ASP A 45 36.50 -39.42 -12.86
C ASP A 45 36.82 -38.57 -11.60
N GLU A 46 36.41 -37.31 -11.57
CA GLU A 46 36.61 -36.39 -10.45
C GLU A 46 35.30 -36.08 -9.73
N VAL A 47 35.42 -35.65 -8.47
CA VAL A 47 34.30 -35.15 -7.68
C VAL A 47 34.55 -33.70 -7.25
N SER A 48 33.51 -32.88 -7.36
CA SER A 48 33.47 -31.56 -6.76
C SER A 48 32.39 -31.51 -5.70
N VAL A 49 32.72 -30.90 -4.56
CA VAL A 49 31.77 -30.65 -3.48
C VAL A 49 31.84 -29.18 -3.14
N LEU A 50 30.74 -28.48 -3.38
CA LEU A 50 30.61 -27.05 -3.14
C LEU A 50 29.56 -26.79 -2.07
N TYR A 51 29.53 -25.56 -1.54
CA TYR A 51 28.39 -25.05 -0.82
C TYR A 51 27.11 -25.19 -1.67
N GLY A 52 26.09 -25.80 -1.08
CA GLY A 52 24.94 -26.35 -1.79
C GLY A 52 23.80 -25.38 -2.05
N ARG A 53 23.94 -24.10 -1.70
CA ARG A 53 22.89 -23.09 -1.91
C ARG A 53 23.40 -21.92 -2.74
N CYS A 54 22.54 -21.46 -3.66
CA CYS A 54 22.80 -20.26 -4.46
C CYS A 54 22.90 -19.02 -3.56
N LEU A 55 23.90 -18.17 -3.78
CA LEU A 55 24.14 -16.95 -2.99
C LEU A 55 23.05 -15.87 -3.14
N HIS A 56 22.10 -16.04 -4.06
CA HIS A 56 21.03 -15.06 -4.31
C HIS A 56 19.73 -15.35 -3.58
N ARG A 57 19.14 -16.54 -3.79
CA ARG A 57 17.85 -16.93 -3.18
C ARG A 57 17.96 -18.12 -2.23
N GLY A 58 19.17 -18.61 -1.96
CA GLY A 58 19.37 -19.77 -1.11
C GLY A 58 18.79 -21.07 -1.67
N ALA A 59 18.44 -21.11 -2.96
CA ALA A 59 17.91 -22.31 -3.61
C ALA A 59 18.95 -23.44 -3.57
N LEU A 60 18.49 -24.68 -3.37
CA LEU A 60 19.36 -25.85 -3.41
C LEU A 60 19.93 -26.03 -4.82
N LEU A 61 21.25 -25.99 -4.93
CA LEU A 61 21.93 -26.17 -6.21
C LEU A 61 21.87 -27.63 -6.69
N SER A 62 21.50 -28.57 -5.82
CA SER A 62 21.14 -29.93 -6.19
C SER A 62 19.88 -29.99 -7.07
N ASP A 63 19.00 -28.98 -7.01
CA ASP A 63 17.81 -28.89 -7.87
C ASP A 63 18.12 -28.18 -9.21
N GLY A 64 19.39 -27.80 -9.41
CA GLY A 64 19.90 -27.19 -10.63
C GLY A 64 20.31 -28.21 -11.70
N HIS A 65 21.16 -27.78 -12.62
CA HIS A 65 21.78 -28.65 -13.62
C HIS A 65 23.19 -28.17 -13.96
N VAL A 66 23.99 -29.03 -14.58
CA VAL A 66 25.31 -28.64 -15.12
C VAL A 66 25.17 -28.33 -16.60
N ASP A 67 25.67 -27.17 -17.03
CA ASP A 67 25.83 -26.79 -18.43
C ASP A 67 27.30 -26.46 -18.72
N GLY A 68 27.93 -27.27 -19.59
CA GLY A 68 29.36 -27.22 -19.82
C GLY A 68 30.15 -27.39 -18.51
N PRO A 69 30.94 -26.38 -18.08
CA PRO A 69 31.68 -26.44 -16.82
C PRO A 69 30.97 -25.76 -15.64
N ASN A 70 29.75 -25.27 -15.84
CA ASN A 70 29.02 -24.44 -14.89
C ASN A 70 27.87 -25.23 -14.26
N LEU A 71 27.72 -25.10 -12.95
CA LEU A 71 26.55 -25.45 -12.18
C LEU A 71 25.55 -24.29 -12.25
N ILE A 72 24.37 -24.56 -12.79
CA ILE A 72 23.32 -23.57 -13.02
C ILE A 72 22.20 -23.75 -11.98
N CYS A 73 21.91 -22.66 -11.25
CA CYS A 73 20.82 -22.60 -10.29
C CYS A 73 19.46 -22.81 -10.98
N GLY A 74 18.65 -23.76 -10.48
CA GLY A 74 17.35 -24.11 -11.04
C GLY A 74 16.27 -23.02 -10.92
N LEU A 75 16.48 -21.97 -10.12
CA LEU A 75 15.47 -20.95 -9.86
C LEU A 75 15.54 -19.75 -10.82
N HIS A 76 16.72 -19.15 -10.99
CA HIS A 76 16.90 -17.95 -11.83
C HIS A 76 18.17 -18.02 -12.71
N GLY A 77 18.73 -19.22 -12.90
CA GLY A 77 19.73 -19.49 -13.93
C GLY A 77 21.14 -18.95 -13.66
N TRP A 78 21.44 -18.54 -12.42
CA TRP A 78 22.79 -18.08 -12.06
C TRP A 78 23.81 -19.21 -12.10
N ASP A 79 25.04 -18.91 -12.47
CA ASP A 79 26.09 -19.88 -12.73
C ASP A 79 27.17 -19.88 -11.64
N TYR A 80 27.75 -21.06 -11.41
CA TYR A 80 28.98 -21.22 -10.64
C TYR A 80 29.83 -22.30 -11.29
N ARG A 81 31.13 -22.06 -11.43
CA ARG A 81 32.06 -23.04 -11.94
C ARG A 81 32.11 -24.29 -11.06
N VAL A 82 31.90 -25.48 -11.62
CA VAL A 82 31.92 -26.73 -10.85
C VAL A 82 33.29 -26.96 -10.18
N ASP A 83 34.37 -26.54 -10.82
CA ASP A 83 35.74 -26.74 -10.34
C ASP A 83 36.24 -25.70 -9.32
N SER A 84 35.58 -24.56 -9.19
CA SER A 84 36.07 -23.48 -8.31
C SER A 84 35.01 -22.81 -7.46
N GLY A 85 33.73 -22.99 -7.77
CA GLY A 85 32.62 -22.29 -7.16
C GLY A 85 32.45 -20.85 -7.61
N VAL A 86 33.35 -20.31 -8.45
CA VAL A 86 33.35 -18.90 -8.90
C VAL A 86 32.32 -18.72 -10.02
N SER A 87 31.45 -17.70 -9.94
CA SER A 87 30.59 -17.32 -11.08
C SER A 87 31.43 -16.74 -12.22
N GLU A 88 31.14 -17.16 -13.46
CA GLU A 88 31.79 -16.64 -14.66
C GLU A 88 31.39 -15.19 -14.96
N TYR A 89 30.16 -14.80 -14.59
CA TYR A 89 29.66 -13.43 -14.80
C TYR A 89 30.09 -12.44 -13.72
N GLU A 90 30.17 -12.87 -12.45
CA GLU A 90 30.56 -12.02 -11.32
C GLU A 90 31.55 -12.75 -10.42
N ASN A 91 32.85 -12.54 -10.64
CA ASN A 91 33.89 -13.33 -9.95
C ASN A 91 33.97 -13.04 -8.44
N ALA A 92 33.32 -11.97 -7.94
CA ALA A 92 33.19 -11.75 -6.50
C ALA A 92 32.23 -12.77 -5.84
N GLU A 93 31.33 -13.39 -6.60
CA GLU A 93 30.41 -14.41 -6.11
C GLU A 93 31.03 -15.80 -6.27
N THR A 94 31.45 -16.37 -5.14
CA THR A 94 32.14 -17.66 -5.09
C THR A 94 31.50 -18.57 -4.04
N LEU A 95 31.06 -19.75 -4.45
CA LEU A 95 30.69 -20.82 -3.53
C LEU A 95 31.95 -21.41 -2.89
N GLU A 96 31.89 -21.68 -1.59
CA GLU A 96 32.96 -22.41 -0.91
C GLU A 96 33.12 -23.79 -1.53
N ARG A 97 34.37 -24.17 -1.85
CA ARG A 97 34.70 -25.53 -2.28
C ARG A 97 35.31 -26.28 -1.12
N PHE A 98 34.72 -27.41 -0.78
CA PHE A 98 35.22 -28.28 0.29
C PHE A 98 36.17 -29.33 -0.27
N ARG A 99 37.14 -29.75 0.55
CA ARG A 99 38.04 -30.84 0.22
C ARG A 99 37.25 -32.13 0.11
N SER A 100 37.34 -32.78 -1.05
CA SER A 100 36.63 -34.02 -1.33
C SER A 100 37.54 -35.04 -2.04
N TRP A 101 37.26 -36.32 -1.84
CA TRP A 101 37.97 -37.43 -2.51
C TRP A 101 37.09 -38.66 -2.62
N VAL A 102 37.50 -39.60 -3.50
CA VAL A 102 36.84 -40.89 -3.67
C VAL A 102 37.74 -41.99 -3.11
N GLU A 103 37.22 -42.78 -2.18
CA GLU A 103 37.93 -43.90 -1.56
C GLU A 103 36.92 -44.98 -1.17
N ASP A 104 37.25 -46.24 -1.45
CA ASP A 104 36.40 -47.41 -1.18
C ASP A 104 34.96 -47.28 -1.73
N GLY A 105 34.82 -46.67 -2.91
CA GLY A 105 33.52 -46.49 -3.59
C GLY A 105 32.63 -45.40 -2.99
N SER A 106 33.12 -44.64 -2.01
CA SER A 106 32.39 -43.53 -1.39
C SER A 106 33.05 -42.18 -1.71
N VAL A 107 32.23 -41.14 -1.81
CA VAL A 107 32.67 -39.75 -1.85
C VAL A 107 32.77 -39.24 -0.42
N TRP A 108 33.96 -38.78 -0.05
CA TRP A 108 34.29 -38.28 1.28
C TRP A 108 34.51 -36.78 1.25
N VAL A 109 34.14 -36.13 2.36
CA VAL A 109 34.41 -34.72 2.65
C VAL A 109 35.01 -34.61 4.05
N ASP A 110 35.78 -33.56 4.32
CA ASP A 110 36.27 -33.26 5.67
C ASP A 110 35.17 -32.55 6.50
N GLU A 111 34.50 -33.29 7.39
CA GLU A 111 33.47 -32.76 8.29
C GLU A 111 33.99 -31.60 9.16
N ALA A 112 35.28 -31.61 9.53
CA ALA A 112 35.87 -30.56 10.35
C ALA A 112 36.05 -29.25 9.57
N GLU A 113 36.34 -29.33 8.27
CA GLU A 113 36.42 -28.18 7.37
C GLU A 113 35.03 -27.55 7.17
N VAL A 114 34.02 -28.37 6.86
CA VAL A 114 32.63 -27.90 6.68
C VAL A 114 32.11 -27.27 7.98
N GLY A 115 32.37 -27.90 9.12
CA GLY A 115 31.95 -27.39 10.43
C GLY A 115 32.63 -26.06 10.78
N ALA A 116 33.93 -25.92 10.52
CA ALA A 116 34.64 -24.65 10.75
C ALA A 116 34.11 -23.53 9.85
N TRP A 117 33.85 -23.84 8.57
CA TRP A 117 33.23 -22.88 7.67
C TRP A 117 31.84 -22.46 8.15
N ALA A 118 31.05 -23.38 8.68
CA ALA A 118 29.72 -23.12 9.23
C ALA A 118 29.73 -22.21 10.48
N GLU A 119 30.78 -22.27 11.30
CA GLU A 119 30.96 -21.39 12.45
C GLU A 119 31.15 -19.92 11.99
N ASP A 120 31.90 -19.71 10.91
CA ASP A 120 32.11 -18.39 10.31
C ASP A 120 30.94 -17.96 9.41
N HIS A 121 30.14 -18.91 8.91
CA HIS A 121 29.00 -18.70 8.01
C HIS A 121 27.74 -19.40 8.55
N PRO A 122 27.09 -18.85 9.59
CA PRO A 122 25.91 -19.47 10.17
C PRO A 122 24.78 -19.57 9.15
N GLN A 123 24.15 -20.75 9.07
CA GLN A 123 23.12 -21.05 8.09
C GLN A 123 21.79 -20.37 8.47
N PRO A 124 21.21 -19.49 7.64
CA PRO A 124 20.00 -18.73 7.97
C PRO A 124 18.69 -19.54 7.99
N TRP A 125 18.71 -20.84 7.69
CA TRP A 125 17.51 -21.67 7.55
C TRP A 125 17.19 -22.44 8.84
N ASP A 126 15.98 -22.27 9.35
CA ASP A 126 15.41 -23.14 10.38
C ASP A 126 14.63 -24.26 9.68
N ARG A 127 15.24 -25.45 9.63
CA ARG A 127 14.68 -26.62 8.94
C ARG A 127 13.40 -27.15 9.59
N ASP A 128 13.21 -26.93 10.88
CA ASP A 128 12.06 -27.44 11.64
C ASP A 128 10.86 -26.47 11.58
N ALA A 129 11.09 -25.24 11.12
CA ALA A 129 10.06 -24.23 10.95
C ALA A 129 9.27 -24.36 9.63
N TYR A 130 8.18 -23.59 9.52
CA TYR A 130 7.39 -23.47 8.29
C TYR A 130 8.28 -23.08 7.09
N LEU A 131 8.06 -23.74 5.95
CA LEU A 131 8.88 -23.77 4.73
C LEU A 131 10.26 -24.45 4.85
N GLY A 132 10.78 -24.68 6.06
CA GLY A 132 12.01 -25.45 6.30
C GLY A 132 13.15 -25.09 5.33
N ALA A 133 13.55 -26.05 4.49
CA ALA A 133 14.61 -25.88 3.50
C ALA A 133 14.29 -24.87 2.37
N PHE A 134 13.03 -24.46 2.20
CA PHE A 134 12.53 -23.55 1.16
C PHE A 134 12.28 -22.13 1.68
N GLN A 135 12.76 -21.78 2.88
CA GLN A 135 12.67 -20.40 3.36
C GLN A 135 13.45 -19.46 2.43
N ASP A 136 12.81 -18.36 2.04
CA ASP A 136 13.42 -17.26 1.29
C ASP A 136 13.85 -16.16 2.27
N PRO A 137 15.15 -16.01 2.57
CA PRO A 137 15.64 -15.01 3.51
C PRO A 137 15.83 -13.62 2.88
N HIS A 138 15.75 -13.49 1.55
CA HIS A 138 16.13 -12.26 0.85
C HIS A 138 14.91 -11.42 0.43
N GLY A 139 13.83 -12.06 -0.05
CA GLY A 139 12.68 -11.34 -0.63
C GLY A 139 13.06 -10.50 -1.86
N THR A 140 12.09 -10.08 -2.68
CA THR A 140 12.38 -9.24 -3.85
C THR A 140 11.38 -8.11 -4.05
N PRO A 141 11.76 -7.03 -4.76
CA PRO A 141 10.84 -5.98 -5.19
C PRO A 141 9.68 -6.49 -6.06
N GLU A 142 9.88 -7.58 -6.80
CA GLU A 142 8.87 -8.24 -7.64
C GLU A 142 7.81 -8.99 -6.82
N GLU A 143 8.14 -9.37 -5.58
CA GLU A 143 7.24 -10.08 -4.66
C GLU A 143 7.05 -9.31 -3.33
N PRO A 144 6.60 -8.04 -3.37
CA PRO A 144 6.63 -7.13 -2.21
C PRO A 144 5.69 -7.56 -1.08
N HIS A 145 4.80 -8.52 -1.34
CA HIS A 145 3.82 -9.03 -0.38
C HIS A 145 4.13 -10.44 0.13
N ASN A 146 5.14 -11.13 -0.40
CA ASN A 146 5.40 -12.54 -0.06
C ASN A 146 5.73 -12.70 1.44
N ALA A 147 6.59 -11.84 1.98
CA ALA A 147 6.89 -11.82 3.42
C ALA A 147 5.63 -11.57 4.28
N TYR A 148 4.74 -10.68 3.84
CA TYR A 148 3.47 -10.42 4.54
C TYR A 148 2.53 -11.63 4.50
N ILE A 149 2.39 -12.28 3.34
CA ILE A 149 1.58 -13.49 3.16
C ILE A 149 2.13 -14.63 4.03
N GLN A 150 3.44 -14.86 4.02
CA GLN A 150 4.08 -15.89 4.85
C GLN A 150 3.91 -15.61 6.35
N ARG A 151 3.98 -14.34 6.76
CA ARG A 151 3.67 -13.95 8.13
C ARG A 151 2.23 -14.30 8.49
N LEU A 152 1.25 -13.91 7.67
CA LEU A 152 -0.15 -14.24 7.91
C LEU A 152 -0.39 -15.76 7.95
N ALA A 153 0.31 -16.54 7.11
CA ALA A 153 0.21 -17.99 7.11
C ALA A 153 0.77 -18.62 8.40
N ARG A 154 1.85 -18.06 8.96
CA ARG A 154 2.47 -18.55 10.21
C ARG A 154 1.73 -18.09 11.46
N GLU A 155 1.33 -16.83 11.50
CA GLU A 155 0.86 -16.13 12.71
C GLU A 155 -0.67 -15.96 12.74
N GLY A 156 -1.36 -16.21 11.63
CA GLY A 156 -2.78 -15.94 11.49
C GLY A 156 -3.08 -14.45 11.32
N TYR A 157 -4.29 -14.04 11.69
CA TYR A 157 -4.79 -12.65 11.52
C TYR A 157 -4.69 -11.81 12.79
N ASP A 158 -4.11 -12.36 13.87
CA ASP A 158 -3.98 -11.66 15.14
C ASP A 158 -3.09 -10.41 14.96
N GLY A 159 -3.57 -9.26 15.45
CA GLY A 159 -2.87 -7.97 15.34
C GLY A 159 -3.06 -7.24 14.00
N VAL A 160 -3.77 -7.82 13.02
CA VAL A 160 -4.01 -7.19 11.71
C VAL A 160 -5.18 -6.20 11.75
N GLY A 161 -6.07 -6.31 12.74
CA GLY A 161 -7.27 -5.46 12.88
C GLY A 161 -8.45 -5.94 12.01
N HIS A 162 -9.68 -5.63 12.42
CA HIS A 162 -10.91 -6.10 11.75
C HIS A 162 -11.00 -5.72 10.26
N HIS A 163 -10.39 -4.59 9.88
CA HIS A 163 -10.38 -4.08 8.50
C HIS A 163 -9.02 -4.19 7.81
N GLY A 164 -8.06 -4.92 8.38
CA GLY A 164 -6.68 -4.88 7.91
C GLY A 164 -5.86 -3.75 8.54
N PRO A 165 -4.58 -3.62 8.15
CA PRO A 165 -3.70 -2.58 8.65
C PRO A 165 -4.20 -1.21 8.18
N VAL A 166 -4.38 -0.29 9.14
CA VAL A 166 -4.78 1.08 8.83
C VAL A 166 -3.60 1.79 8.16
N SER A 167 -3.78 2.22 6.92
CA SER A 167 -2.76 2.95 6.16
C SER A 167 -3.40 3.97 5.24
N ALA A 168 -2.63 4.93 4.74
CA ALA A 168 -3.13 5.79 3.67
C ALA A 168 -3.16 4.95 2.38
N MET A 169 -4.37 4.62 1.90
CA MET A 169 -4.60 4.11 0.55
C MET A 169 -4.27 5.21 -0.45
N GLY A 170 -2.97 5.44 -0.68
CA GLY A 170 -2.45 6.44 -1.60
C GLY A 170 -1.97 5.79 -2.88
N ILE A 171 -2.30 6.36 -4.03
CA ILE A 171 -1.52 6.13 -5.24
C ILE A 171 -0.26 6.99 -5.14
N PRO A 172 0.93 6.48 -5.49
CA PRO A 172 2.09 7.31 -5.68
C PRO A 172 1.77 8.51 -6.58
N LEU A 173 2.14 9.72 -6.15
CA LEU A 173 1.90 10.95 -6.92
C LEU A 173 2.42 10.84 -8.36
N THR A 174 3.49 10.05 -8.56
CA THR A 174 4.10 9.82 -9.86
C THR A 174 3.24 9.05 -10.85
N GLU A 175 2.25 8.29 -10.38
CA GLU A 175 1.31 7.50 -11.18
C GLU A 175 -0.03 8.22 -11.43
N LEU A 176 -0.26 9.38 -10.80
CA LEU A 176 -1.44 10.20 -11.05
C LEU A 176 -1.26 11.07 -12.30
N PRO A 177 -2.34 11.38 -13.04
CA PRO A 177 -2.30 12.36 -14.12
C PRO A 177 -1.75 13.71 -13.63
N ARG A 178 -0.83 14.27 -14.41
CA ARG A 178 -0.15 15.54 -14.18
C ARG A 178 -0.71 16.61 -15.11
N TRP A 179 -0.39 17.85 -14.82
CA TRP A 179 -0.73 18.97 -15.73
C TRP A 179 -0.14 18.77 -17.13
N ASP A 180 1.03 18.14 -17.23
CA ASP A 180 1.68 17.83 -18.51
C ASP A 180 0.96 16.72 -19.30
N ASP A 181 0.06 15.95 -18.65
CA ASP A 181 -0.77 14.93 -19.31
C ASP A 181 -2.05 15.54 -19.94
N ILE A 182 -2.34 16.81 -19.68
CA ILE A 182 -3.55 17.51 -20.15
C ILE A 182 -3.18 18.54 -21.22
N GLN A 183 -3.71 18.36 -22.43
CA GLN A 183 -3.65 19.38 -23.48
C GLN A 183 -4.90 20.26 -23.46
N ILE A 184 -4.75 21.54 -23.13
CA ILE A 184 -5.83 22.53 -23.27
C ILE A 184 -5.95 22.94 -24.74
N LEU A 185 -7.07 22.63 -25.37
CA LEU A 185 -7.35 23.02 -26.75
C LEU A 185 -7.80 24.49 -26.81
N THR A 186 -6.99 25.33 -27.45
CA THR A 186 -7.27 26.76 -27.58
C THR A 186 -8.27 27.06 -28.70
N ALA A 187 -9.07 28.10 -28.52
CA ALA A 187 -9.92 28.67 -29.57
C ALA A 187 -9.07 29.19 -30.75
N GLN A 188 -9.61 29.11 -31.98
CA GLN A 188 -8.95 29.58 -33.20
C GLN A 188 -9.95 30.30 -34.12
N LEU A 189 -10.51 29.61 -35.12
CA LEU A 189 -11.39 30.20 -36.13
C LEU A 189 -12.87 29.93 -35.87
N ALA A 190 -13.24 28.69 -35.52
CA ALA A 190 -14.64 28.31 -35.27
C ALA A 190 -15.21 28.99 -34.01
N ARG A 191 -14.37 29.12 -32.97
CA ARG A 191 -14.56 30.03 -31.85
C ARG A 191 -13.32 30.90 -31.84
N ARG A 192 -13.49 32.23 -31.89
CA ARG A 192 -12.36 33.16 -31.82
C ARG A 192 -11.84 33.24 -30.38
N PRO A 193 -10.52 33.37 -30.18
CA PRO A 193 -9.99 33.71 -28.86
C PRO A 193 -10.55 35.07 -28.42
N LEU A 194 -10.64 35.26 -27.10
CA LEU A 194 -10.96 36.55 -26.53
C LEU A 194 -9.81 37.54 -26.78
N ALA A 195 -10.14 38.84 -26.82
CA ALA A 195 -9.13 39.90 -26.83
C ALA A 195 -8.43 39.98 -25.47
N ASP A 196 -7.21 40.54 -25.45
CA ASP A 196 -6.37 40.62 -24.24
C ASP A 196 -7.03 41.40 -23.09
N ASP A 197 -7.93 42.33 -23.41
CA ASP A 197 -8.66 43.17 -22.46
C ASP A 197 -10.07 42.64 -22.12
N ALA A 198 -10.43 41.46 -22.63
CA ALA A 198 -11.72 40.86 -22.35
C ALA A 198 -11.83 40.49 -20.87
N SER A 199 -12.93 40.89 -20.23
CA SER A 199 -13.27 40.47 -18.88
C SER A 199 -13.56 38.96 -18.84
N ILE A 200 -12.93 38.23 -17.92
CA ILE A 200 -13.17 36.80 -17.69
C ILE A 200 -13.94 36.64 -16.38
N ALA A 201 -15.02 35.87 -16.43
CA ALA A 201 -15.75 35.46 -15.23
C ALA A 201 -15.22 34.11 -14.74
N THR A 202 -14.71 34.08 -13.50
CA THR A 202 -14.35 32.85 -12.78
C THR A 202 -15.41 32.44 -11.76
N GLU A 203 -16.49 33.22 -11.67
CA GLU A 203 -17.60 32.96 -10.77
C GLU A 203 -18.28 31.62 -11.10
N VAL A 204 -18.60 30.85 -10.07
CA VAL A 204 -19.32 29.59 -10.18
C VAL A 204 -20.51 29.61 -9.25
N VAL A 205 -21.67 29.18 -9.76
CA VAL A 205 -22.90 29.05 -8.98
C VAL A 205 -23.17 27.57 -8.74
N ILE A 206 -23.14 27.17 -7.47
CA ILE A 206 -23.47 25.83 -7.00
C ILE A 206 -24.98 25.72 -6.82
N GLY A 207 -25.56 24.70 -7.48
CA GLY A 207 -26.99 24.46 -7.50
C GLY A 207 -27.81 25.65 -8.02
N PRO A 208 -27.61 26.07 -9.28
CA PRO A 208 -28.27 27.27 -9.84
C PRO A 208 -29.80 27.18 -9.91
N ARG A 209 -30.38 25.99 -9.69
CA ARG A 209 -31.83 25.75 -9.62
C ARG A 209 -32.38 25.70 -8.19
N ALA A 210 -31.51 25.72 -7.18
CA ALA A 210 -31.93 25.80 -5.78
C ALA A 210 -32.57 27.16 -5.48
N ARG A 211 -33.40 27.26 -4.43
CA ARG A 211 -34.02 28.54 -4.04
C ARG A 211 -32.99 29.52 -3.48
N ARG A 212 -31.95 29.00 -2.84
CA ARG A 212 -30.81 29.75 -2.30
C ARG A 212 -29.52 29.18 -2.90
N PRO A 213 -29.21 29.46 -4.18
CA PRO A 213 -27.97 28.99 -4.80
C PRO A 213 -26.75 29.59 -4.08
N LEU A 214 -25.61 28.90 -4.15
CA LEU A 214 -24.37 29.35 -3.53
C LEU A 214 -23.39 29.83 -4.61
N THR A 215 -22.95 31.08 -4.52
CA THR A 215 -21.98 31.67 -5.45
C THR A 215 -20.57 31.66 -4.86
N LEU A 216 -19.60 31.19 -5.65
CA LEU A 216 -18.16 31.23 -5.38
C LEU A 216 -17.49 32.17 -6.38
N SER A 217 -16.54 33.00 -5.93
CA SER A 217 -15.83 33.94 -6.81
C SER A 217 -14.85 33.25 -7.78
N ILE A 218 -14.44 32.03 -7.46
CA ILE A 218 -13.48 31.23 -8.23
C ILE A 218 -13.94 29.77 -8.32
N PRO A 219 -13.51 29.00 -9.35
CA PRO A 219 -13.90 27.60 -9.54
C PRO A 219 -13.07 26.63 -8.67
N LEU A 220 -12.76 27.02 -7.44
CA LEU A 220 -11.91 26.28 -6.50
C LEU A 220 -12.54 26.39 -5.11
N PHE A 221 -12.57 25.33 -4.33
CA PHE A 221 -13.03 25.35 -2.93
C PHE A 221 -12.20 24.35 -2.10
N VAL A 222 -12.26 24.46 -0.78
CA VAL A 222 -11.56 23.54 0.13
C VAL A 222 -12.45 22.34 0.43
N SER A 223 -12.06 21.17 -0.06
CA SER A 223 -12.83 19.93 0.04
C SER A 223 -12.91 19.34 1.46
N ASP A 224 -13.75 18.32 1.64
CA ASP A 224 -14.04 17.70 2.93
C ASP A 224 -12.83 17.10 3.63
N MET A 225 -12.56 17.62 4.82
CA MET A 225 -11.62 17.07 5.77
C MET A 225 -12.19 17.25 7.17
N SER A 226 -12.42 16.17 7.89
CA SER A 226 -13.13 16.21 9.17
C SER A 226 -12.29 16.84 10.30
N PHE A 227 -12.96 17.54 11.23
CA PHE A 227 -12.38 17.84 12.54
C PHE A 227 -12.14 16.52 13.30
N GLY A 228 -10.90 16.30 13.73
CA GLY A 228 -10.39 15.05 14.28
C GLY A 228 -9.37 14.38 13.36
N ALA A 229 -9.59 14.42 12.03
CA ALA A 229 -8.52 14.14 11.08
C ALA A 229 -7.55 15.33 11.02
N LEU A 230 -8.10 16.54 10.98
CA LEU A 230 -7.38 17.80 11.15
C LEU A 230 -7.63 18.39 12.55
N SER A 231 -6.70 19.24 13.01
CA SER A 231 -6.87 20.03 14.23
C SER A 231 -7.89 21.17 14.02
N GLU A 232 -8.40 21.73 15.12
CA GLU A 232 -9.31 22.88 15.08
C GLU A 232 -8.64 24.09 14.45
N GLU A 233 -7.37 24.34 14.76
CA GLU A 233 -6.58 25.44 14.21
C GLU A 233 -6.43 25.32 12.70
N ALA A 234 -6.17 24.11 12.19
CA ALA A 234 -6.06 23.86 10.76
C ALA A 234 -7.40 24.11 10.05
N LYS A 235 -8.51 23.63 10.62
CA LYS A 235 -9.86 23.86 10.09
C LYS A 235 -10.19 25.36 10.02
N VAL A 236 -9.98 26.09 11.12
CA VAL A 236 -10.21 27.55 11.16
C VAL A 236 -9.30 28.32 10.21
N ALA A 237 -8.02 27.94 10.09
CA ALA A 237 -7.09 28.58 9.16
C ALA A 237 -7.52 28.40 7.71
N LEU A 238 -7.92 27.18 7.32
CA LEU A 238 -8.44 26.90 5.97
C LEU A 238 -9.73 27.66 5.69
N ALA A 239 -10.65 27.73 6.65
CA ALA A 239 -11.91 28.47 6.50
C ALA A 239 -11.68 29.98 6.27
N LYS A 240 -10.78 30.61 7.03
CA LYS A 240 -10.39 32.01 6.84
C LYS A 240 -9.72 32.26 5.50
N GLY A 241 -8.87 31.32 5.06
CA GLY A 241 -8.24 31.36 3.74
C GLY A 241 -9.27 31.30 2.61
N ALA A 242 -10.22 30.36 2.71
CA ALA A 242 -11.31 30.23 1.75
C ALA A 242 -12.19 31.49 1.70
N GLU A 243 -12.52 32.09 2.86
CA GLU A 243 -13.30 33.32 2.92
C GLU A 243 -12.57 34.47 2.22
N SER A 244 -11.28 34.63 2.51
CA SER A 244 -10.43 35.66 1.90
C SER A 244 -10.29 35.49 0.38
N ALA A 245 -10.36 34.25 -0.11
CA ALA A 245 -10.33 33.92 -1.53
C ALA A 245 -11.73 33.99 -2.21
N GLY A 246 -12.77 34.34 -1.47
CA GLY A 246 -14.14 34.40 -1.99
C GLY A 246 -14.74 33.02 -2.32
N THR A 247 -14.28 31.97 -1.64
CA THR A 247 -14.75 30.59 -1.85
C THR A 247 -15.16 29.88 -0.55
N GLY A 248 -15.69 28.68 -0.70
CA GLY A 248 -16.21 27.85 0.38
C GLY A 248 -15.25 26.79 0.89
N ILE A 249 -15.68 26.19 2.00
CA ILE A 249 -15.02 25.07 2.67
C ILE A 249 -16.05 24.07 3.14
N CYS A 250 -15.67 22.79 3.17
CA CYS A 250 -16.54 21.72 3.63
C CYS A 250 -16.19 21.21 5.03
N SER A 251 -17.23 20.86 5.81
CA SER A 251 -17.10 20.40 7.19
C SER A 251 -16.34 19.07 7.32
N GLY A 252 -16.52 18.18 6.34
CA GLY A 252 -16.18 16.78 6.45
C GLY A 252 -17.06 15.96 7.40
N GLU A 253 -16.80 14.66 7.45
CA GLU A 253 -17.58 13.62 8.18
C GLU A 253 -17.64 13.79 9.71
N GLY A 254 -16.87 14.74 10.27
CA GLY A 254 -16.75 14.95 11.70
C GLY A 254 -17.84 15.83 12.30
N GLY A 255 -18.77 16.34 11.47
CA GLY A 255 -19.77 17.33 11.86
C GLY A 255 -19.27 18.77 11.74
N VAL A 256 -20.16 19.71 12.04
CA VAL A 256 -19.90 21.16 11.95
C VAL A 256 -19.14 21.63 13.19
N LEU A 257 -17.94 22.16 12.99
CA LEU A 257 -17.17 22.84 14.02
C LEU A 257 -17.56 24.33 14.07
N PRO A 258 -18.15 24.84 15.18
CA PRO A 258 -18.69 26.21 15.21
C PRO A 258 -17.67 27.31 14.90
N SER A 259 -16.42 27.15 15.36
CA SER A 259 -15.34 28.10 15.10
C SER A 259 -14.91 28.13 13.63
N GLU A 260 -14.99 27.00 12.93
CA GLU A 260 -14.74 26.89 11.50
C GLU A 260 -15.89 27.51 10.69
N GLN A 261 -17.13 27.13 11.01
CA GLN A 261 -18.32 27.65 10.35
C GLN A 261 -18.42 29.18 10.46
N ALA A 262 -18.13 29.74 11.64
CA ALA A 262 -18.12 31.19 11.85
C ALA A 262 -17.05 31.94 11.03
N ALA A 263 -16.04 31.23 10.52
CA ALA A 263 -14.93 31.83 9.79
C ALA A 263 -15.13 31.84 8.26
N ASN A 264 -16.20 31.22 7.72
CA ASN A 264 -16.48 31.20 6.29
C ASN A 264 -17.99 31.29 6.01
N SER A 265 -18.38 32.21 5.13
CA SER A 265 -19.77 32.51 4.76
C SER A 265 -20.34 31.60 3.66
N ARG A 266 -19.53 30.66 3.15
CA ARG A 266 -19.81 29.75 2.03
C ARG A 266 -19.57 28.31 2.46
N TYR A 267 -20.21 27.92 3.55
CA TYR A 267 -19.91 26.67 4.25
C TYR A 267 -20.75 25.49 3.70
N PHE A 268 -20.07 24.39 3.39
CA PHE A 268 -20.68 23.14 2.92
C PHE A 268 -20.74 22.14 4.06
N TYR A 269 -21.92 21.56 4.27
CA TYR A 269 -22.12 20.52 5.27
C TYR A 269 -22.10 19.12 4.63
N GLU A 270 -21.15 18.27 5.04
CA GLU A 270 -21.13 16.86 4.65
C GLU A 270 -21.97 16.01 5.63
N LEU A 271 -22.96 15.29 5.09
CA LEU A 271 -23.69 14.26 5.80
C LEU A 271 -23.12 12.89 5.41
N ALA A 272 -22.49 12.21 6.36
CA ALA A 272 -21.90 10.88 6.19
C ALA A 272 -22.68 9.79 6.97
N THR A 273 -22.34 8.53 6.72
CA THR A 273 -23.09 7.33 7.15
C THR A 273 -23.26 7.18 8.66
N ALA A 274 -22.29 7.65 9.46
CA ALA A 274 -22.38 7.65 10.92
C ALA A 274 -23.19 8.82 11.49
N ARG A 275 -23.53 9.82 10.67
CA ARG A 275 -24.27 11.02 11.06
C ARG A 275 -23.65 11.76 12.26
N PHE A 276 -22.32 11.75 12.39
CA PHE A 276 -21.64 12.44 13.48
C PHE A 276 -21.94 13.94 13.47
N GLY A 277 -22.40 14.44 14.61
CA GLY A 277 -22.78 15.86 14.76
C GLY A 277 -23.96 16.30 13.89
N TRP A 278 -24.67 15.38 13.22
CA TRP A 278 -25.85 15.65 12.40
C TRP A 278 -27.00 16.22 13.22
N SER A 279 -27.53 17.35 12.76
CA SER A 279 -28.80 17.89 13.23
C SER A 279 -29.42 18.74 12.12
N LEU A 280 -30.73 18.58 11.93
CA LEU A 280 -31.49 19.38 10.99
C LEU A 280 -31.46 20.88 11.36
N GLU A 281 -31.25 21.23 12.63
CA GLU A 281 -31.13 22.63 13.04
C GLU A 281 -29.90 23.30 12.43
N ARG A 282 -28.78 22.57 12.30
CA ARG A 282 -27.51 23.12 11.80
C ARG A 282 -27.56 23.53 10.34
N VAL A 283 -28.51 22.99 9.57
CA VAL A 283 -28.62 23.29 8.12
C VAL A 283 -29.10 24.71 7.85
N ARG A 284 -29.58 25.44 8.87
CA ARG A 284 -29.99 26.86 8.76
C ARG A 284 -28.80 27.79 8.53
N ASP A 285 -27.63 27.39 9.01
CA ASP A 285 -26.43 28.22 9.06
C ASP A 285 -25.35 27.77 8.04
N VAL A 286 -25.74 26.97 7.04
CA VAL A 286 -24.84 26.50 5.96
C VAL A 286 -25.41 26.88 4.61
N GLN A 287 -24.57 26.88 3.57
CA GLN A 287 -24.95 27.35 2.23
C GLN A 287 -25.09 26.23 1.22
N ALA A 288 -24.65 25.02 1.56
CA ALA A 288 -24.87 23.82 0.78
C ALA A 288 -24.77 22.60 1.70
N LEU A 289 -25.44 21.52 1.33
CA LEU A 289 -25.25 20.21 1.95
C LEU A 289 -24.94 19.19 0.87
N HIS A 290 -24.15 18.17 1.18
CA HIS A 290 -24.06 16.97 0.34
C HIS A 290 -24.07 15.69 1.15
N PHE A 291 -24.64 14.66 0.55
CA PHE A 291 -24.51 13.29 1.03
C PHE A 291 -23.15 12.73 0.60
N LYS A 292 -22.43 12.12 1.54
CA LYS A 292 -21.21 11.38 1.24
C LYS A 292 -21.57 9.97 0.80
N GLY A 293 -21.55 9.72 -0.51
CA GLY A 293 -21.68 8.38 -1.09
C GLY A 293 -20.34 7.63 -1.18
N GLY A 294 -19.23 8.36 -1.31
CA GLY A 294 -17.89 7.76 -1.35
C GLY A 294 -16.76 8.78 -1.24
N GLN A 295 -15.52 8.30 -1.18
CA GLN A 295 -14.31 9.13 -1.28
C GLN A 295 -13.21 8.36 -2.02
N GLY A 296 -12.33 9.07 -2.72
CA GLY A 296 -11.32 8.45 -3.59
C GLY A 296 -10.34 7.50 -2.89
N ALA A 297 -9.96 7.81 -1.64
CA ALA A 297 -8.98 7.01 -0.89
C ALA A 297 -9.53 5.65 -0.40
N LYS A 298 -10.82 5.57 -0.07
CA LYS A 298 -11.42 4.37 0.51
C LYS A 298 -12.87 4.20 0.06
N THR A 299 -13.00 3.69 -1.15
CA THR A 299 -14.26 3.41 -1.83
C THR A 299 -14.98 2.24 -1.15
N GLY A 300 -16.29 2.37 -0.89
CA GLY A 300 -17.10 1.29 -0.30
C GLY A 300 -16.91 1.04 1.20
N THR A 301 -16.19 1.91 1.92
CA THR A 301 -16.02 1.83 3.38
C THR A 301 -16.35 3.16 4.07
N GLY A 302 -16.58 3.12 5.39
CA GLY A 302 -16.88 4.30 6.19
C GLY A 302 -15.64 5.04 6.70
N GLY A 303 -15.82 6.23 7.26
CA GLY A 303 -14.79 6.95 8.04
C GLY A 303 -14.30 6.17 9.26
N HIS A 304 -12.99 6.21 9.52
CA HIS A 304 -12.40 5.72 10.75
C HIS A 304 -11.57 6.82 11.40
N LEU A 305 -11.85 7.13 12.67
CA LEU A 305 -11.00 7.96 13.52
C LEU A 305 -10.58 7.14 14.75
N PRO A 306 -9.28 6.83 14.93
CA PRO A 306 -8.81 6.11 16.09
C PRO A 306 -9.13 6.83 17.40
N GLY A 307 -9.50 6.09 18.44
CA GLY A 307 -9.93 6.57 19.74
C GLY A 307 -8.87 7.39 20.45
N ALA A 308 -7.58 7.11 20.20
CA ALA A 308 -6.46 7.91 20.66
C ALA A 308 -6.51 9.38 20.19
N LYS A 309 -7.19 9.66 19.06
CA LYS A 309 -7.43 11.02 18.55
C LYS A 309 -8.73 11.63 19.09
N VAL A 310 -9.65 10.84 19.65
CA VAL A 310 -10.97 11.31 20.11
C VAL A 310 -10.84 11.96 21.50
N ASN A 311 -10.43 13.23 21.49
CA ASN A 311 -10.39 14.07 22.69
C ASN A 311 -11.81 14.56 23.09
N ALA A 312 -11.92 15.24 24.23
CA ALA A 312 -13.19 15.74 24.75
C ALA A 312 -13.96 16.64 23.76
N ARG A 313 -13.23 17.47 23.00
CA ARG A 313 -13.84 18.40 22.03
C ARG A 313 -14.36 17.67 20.80
N ILE A 314 -13.62 16.71 20.27
CA ILE A 314 -14.06 15.86 19.15
C ILE A 314 -15.26 15.03 19.57
N ALA A 315 -15.23 14.48 20.79
CA ALA A 315 -16.34 13.72 21.37
C ALA A 315 -17.61 14.57 21.46
N GLU A 316 -17.52 15.83 21.93
CA GLU A 316 -18.64 16.78 21.98
C GLU A 316 -19.22 17.05 20.59
N VAL A 317 -18.38 17.40 19.61
CA VAL A 317 -18.84 17.73 18.24
C VAL A 317 -19.50 16.52 17.57
N ARG A 318 -18.97 15.32 17.79
CA ARG A 318 -19.46 14.09 17.16
C ARG A 318 -20.59 13.39 17.92
N GLY A 319 -20.86 13.77 19.17
CA GLY A 319 -21.79 13.04 20.05
C GLY A 319 -21.25 11.69 20.54
N LEU A 320 -19.94 11.59 20.76
CA LEU A 320 -19.23 10.37 21.16
C LEU A 320 -18.70 10.45 22.61
N LYS A 321 -18.16 9.33 23.11
CA LYS A 321 -17.38 9.29 24.35
C LYS A 321 -15.89 9.47 24.03
N PRO A 322 -15.13 10.25 24.82
CA PRO A 322 -13.68 10.35 24.65
C PRO A 322 -12.98 8.99 24.67
N GLY A 323 -11.92 8.85 23.89
CA GLY A 323 -11.09 7.64 23.82
C GLY A 323 -11.69 6.44 23.06
N HIS A 324 -12.92 6.54 22.56
CA HIS A 324 -13.55 5.48 21.76
C HIS A 324 -13.32 5.71 20.27
N ASP A 325 -13.05 4.64 19.53
CA ASP A 325 -12.94 4.71 18.07
C ASP A 325 -14.23 5.22 17.45
N ALA A 326 -14.12 6.15 16.49
CA ALA A 326 -15.25 6.56 15.67
C ALA A 326 -15.21 5.81 14.33
N VAL A 327 -15.97 4.71 14.26
CA VAL A 327 -16.10 3.88 13.06
C VAL A 327 -17.44 4.15 12.41
N SER A 328 -17.43 4.47 11.12
CA SER A 328 -18.65 4.71 10.35
C SER A 328 -19.04 3.47 9.55
N PRO A 329 -20.35 3.16 9.42
CA PRO A 329 -20.81 2.14 8.50
C PRO A 329 -20.40 2.44 7.04
N SER A 330 -20.32 1.41 6.19
CA SER A 330 -20.00 1.60 4.76
C SER A 330 -21.12 2.25 3.95
N ARG A 331 -22.36 2.19 4.43
CA ARG A 331 -23.55 2.81 3.83
C ARG A 331 -24.44 3.44 4.90
N PHE A 332 -25.34 4.32 4.49
CA PHE A 332 -26.40 4.78 5.37
C PHE A 332 -27.25 3.57 5.81
N PRO A 333 -27.46 3.34 7.11
CA PRO A 333 -28.26 2.19 7.58
C PRO A 333 -29.73 2.29 7.18
N ASP A 334 -30.22 3.50 6.96
CA ASP A 334 -31.64 3.85 6.80
C ASP A 334 -31.99 4.47 5.45
N LEU A 335 -31.02 4.67 4.55
CA LEU A 335 -31.24 5.24 3.21
C LEU A 335 -30.75 4.25 2.15
N GLU A 336 -31.65 3.67 1.36
CA GLU A 336 -31.32 2.64 0.36
C GLU A 336 -31.65 3.08 -1.06
N THR A 337 -32.73 3.83 -1.26
CA THR A 337 -33.27 4.22 -2.56
C THR A 337 -33.11 5.72 -2.81
N PRO A 338 -33.13 6.19 -4.07
CA PRO A 338 -33.09 7.63 -4.36
C PRO A 338 -34.16 8.44 -3.61
N ARG A 339 -35.33 7.83 -3.41
CA ARG A 339 -36.44 8.42 -2.65
C ARG A 339 -36.07 8.67 -1.18
N ASP A 340 -35.38 7.74 -0.52
CA ASP A 340 -35.00 7.93 0.89
C ASP A 340 -34.07 9.14 1.04
N PHE A 341 -33.14 9.31 0.10
CA PHE A 341 -32.27 10.49 0.05
C PHE A 341 -33.06 11.77 -0.28
N ALA A 342 -34.01 11.70 -1.21
CA ALA A 342 -34.86 12.83 -1.57
C ALA A 342 -35.70 13.32 -0.37
N GLU A 343 -36.24 12.42 0.45
CA GLU A 343 -37.00 12.78 1.65
C GLU A 343 -36.13 13.53 2.68
N VAL A 344 -34.87 13.12 2.87
CA VAL A 344 -33.92 13.87 3.70
C VAL A 344 -33.54 15.21 3.06
N ALA A 345 -33.30 15.22 1.75
CA ALA A 345 -32.97 16.43 1.00
C ALA A 345 -34.08 17.49 1.10
N ASP A 346 -35.34 17.08 1.02
CA ASP A 346 -36.50 17.95 1.14
C ASP A 346 -36.65 18.51 2.56
N ALA A 347 -36.45 17.68 3.59
CA ALA A 347 -36.42 18.17 4.97
C ALA A 347 -35.32 19.22 5.19
N VAL A 348 -34.14 19.03 4.57
CA VAL A 348 -33.04 20.01 4.62
C VAL A 348 -33.42 21.30 3.88
N ARG A 349 -34.02 21.20 2.70
CA ARG A 349 -34.48 22.37 1.93
C ARG A 349 -35.53 23.16 2.71
N ASP A 350 -36.49 22.49 3.33
CA ASP A 350 -37.53 23.14 4.13
C ASP A 350 -36.93 23.85 5.35
N ALA A 351 -35.99 23.20 6.06
CA ALA A 351 -35.35 23.78 7.24
C ALA A 351 -34.39 24.94 6.92
N SER A 352 -33.70 24.89 5.78
CA SER A 352 -32.69 25.87 5.36
C SER A 352 -33.22 27.02 4.50
N GLY A 353 -34.48 26.93 4.04
CA GLY A 353 -35.03 27.85 3.04
C GLY A 353 -34.56 27.54 1.60
N GLY A 354 -34.06 26.34 1.35
CA GLY A 354 -33.80 25.80 0.01
C GLY A 354 -32.37 25.99 -0.49
N ILE A 355 -31.38 25.70 0.35
CA ILE A 355 -29.96 25.58 -0.06
C ILE A 355 -29.78 24.41 -1.05
N PRO A 356 -28.74 24.43 -1.90
CA PRO A 356 -28.42 23.32 -2.79
C PRO A 356 -28.03 22.04 -2.04
N ILE A 357 -28.51 20.91 -2.56
CA ILE A 357 -28.20 19.56 -2.10
C ILE A 357 -27.31 18.87 -3.12
N GLY A 358 -26.23 18.24 -2.69
CA GLY A 358 -25.32 17.53 -3.58
C GLY A 358 -24.99 16.13 -3.14
N PHE A 359 -24.20 15.46 -3.97
CA PHE A 359 -23.67 14.14 -3.70
C PHE A 359 -22.17 14.14 -3.94
N LYS A 360 -21.43 13.62 -2.98
CA LYS A 360 -20.00 13.34 -3.12
C LYS A 360 -19.79 11.87 -3.40
N LEU A 361 -19.22 11.59 -4.56
CA LEU A 361 -19.06 10.24 -5.09
C LEU A 361 -17.60 9.99 -5.42
N SER A 362 -17.12 8.79 -5.15
CA SER A 362 -15.89 8.30 -5.76
C SER A 362 -16.20 7.81 -7.18
N ALA A 363 -15.35 8.12 -8.15
CA ALA A 363 -15.53 7.72 -9.54
C ALA A 363 -15.42 6.19 -9.75
N GLN A 364 -16.50 5.45 -9.51
CA GLN A 364 -16.58 3.98 -9.66
C GLN A 364 -17.47 3.59 -10.83
N HIS A 365 -18.80 3.76 -10.70
CA HIS A 365 -19.78 3.52 -11.75
C HIS A 365 -20.49 4.84 -12.09
N ILE A 366 -19.73 5.80 -12.60
CA ILE A 366 -20.09 7.22 -12.68
C ILE A 366 -21.49 7.42 -13.26
N GLU A 367 -21.84 6.79 -14.38
CA GLU A 367 -23.13 6.96 -15.02
C GLU A 367 -24.29 6.50 -14.12
N ALA A 368 -24.17 5.30 -13.53
CA ALA A 368 -25.21 4.76 -12.65
C ALA A 368 -25.33 5.53 -11.33
N ASP A 369 -24.19 5.94 -10.76
CA ASP A 369 -24.15 6.72 -9.53
C ASP A 369 -24.70 8.15 -9.75
N LEU A 370 -24.47 8.74 -10.94
CA LEU A 370 -25.06 10.01 -11.35
C LEU A 370 -26.57 9.90 -11.56
N ASP A 371 -27.05 8.83 -12.21
CA ASP A 371 -28.49 8.59 -12.38
C ASP A 371 -29.19 8.51 -11.02
N PHE A 372 -28.60 7.78 -10.06
CA PHE A 372 -29.10 7.72 -8.68
C PHE A 372 -29.17 9.11 -8.03
N ALA A 373 -28.08 9.88 -8.10
CA ALA A 373 -28.00 11.21 -7.48
C ALA A 373 -29.01 12.18 -8.11
N LEU A 374 -29.19 12.13 -9.43
CA LEU A 374 -30.18 12.95 -10.14
C LEU A 374 -31.61 12.58 -9.76
N GLU A 375 -31.93 11.28 -9.66
CA GLU A 375 -33.24 10.80 -9.20
C GLU A 375 -33.51 11.22 -7.75
N ALA A 376 -32.48 11.22 -6.89
CA ALA A 376 -32.54 11.71 -5.52
C ALA A 376 -32.64 13.25 -5.41
N GLY A 377 -32.57 13.96 -6.54
CA GLY A 377 -32.76 15.41 -6.62
C GLY A 377 -31.48 16.22 -6.37
N ALA A 378 -30.32 15.75 -6.80
CA ALA A 378 -29.06 16.50 -6.71
C ALA A 378 -29.11 17.84 -7.48
N ASP A 379 -28.66 18.91 -6.81
CA ASP A 379 -28.38 20.23 -7.40
C ASP A 379 -26.93 20.35 -7.89
N TYR A 380 -26.01 19.57 -7.32
CA TYR A 380 -24.61 19.47 -7.72
C TYR A 380 -24.02 18.09 -7.36
N VAL A 381 -22.91 17.72 -7.99
CA VAL A 381 -22.18 16.48 -7.70
C VAL A 381 -20.68 16.79 -7.63
N SER A 382 -19.98 16.23 -6.65
CA SER A 382 -18.53 16.18 -6.58
C SER A 382 -18.03 14.76 -6.87
N LEU A 383 -17.06 14.65 -7.77
CA LEU A 383 -16.46 13.38 -8.19
C LEU A 383 -15.00 13.31 -7.72
N ASP A 384 -14.73 12.41 -6.78
CA ASP A 384 -13.41 12.16 -6.24
C ASP A 384 -12.67 11.13 -7.11
N GLY A 385 -11.49 11.52 -7.58
CA GLY A 385 -10.54 10.63 -8.24
C GLY A 385 -9.75 9.76 -7.26
N ARG A 386 -9.11 8.70 -7.77
CA ARG A 386 -8.36 7.71 -6.98
C ARG A 386 -7.16 8.31 -6.20
N GLY A 387 -6.70 9.51 -6.57
CA GLY A 387 -5.63 10.24 -5.87
C GLY A 387 -6.04 11.00 -4.60
N GLY A 388 -7.27 10.81 -4.11
CA GLY A 388 -7.75 11.47 -2.90
C GLY A 388 -6.95 11.11 -1.64
N GLY A 389 -6.77 12.06 -0.74
CA GLY A 389 -6.12 11.83 0.56
C GLY A 389 -7.06 11.25 1.63
N THR A 390 -6.49 10.70 2.71
CA THR A 390 -7.23 10.27 3.90
C THR A 390 -6.38 10.38 5.16
N GLY A 391 -7.01 10.72 6.29
CA GLY A 391 -6.34 10.73 7.60
C GLY A 391 -6.17 9.35 8.24
N ALA A 392 -6.96 8.37 7.78
CA ALA A 392 -6.89 6.93 8.12
C ALA A 392 -7.77 6.15 7.12
N ALA A 393 -7.29 5.03 6.58
CA ALA A 393 -8.06 4.10 5.75
C ALA A 393 -7.78 2.66 6.11
#